data_AF-A0A8T7J6Z8-F1
#
_entry.id   AF-A0A8T7J6Z8-F1
#
_cell.length_a   1.000
_cell.length_b   1.000
_cell.length_c   1.000
_cell.angle_alpha   90.00
_cell.angle_beta   90.00
_cell.angle_gamma   90.00
#
_symmetry.space_group_name_H-M   'P 1'
#
loop_
_entity.id
_entity.type
_entity.pdbx_description
1 polymer ?
#
loop_
_entity_poly.entity_id
_entity_poly.type
_entity_poly.pdbx_seq_one_letter_code
_entity_poly.pdbx_strand_id
1 'polypeptide(L)'
;MNPKIIEQLVHARGIESEYTDAWGNQTMIEQSSKEKILAAMGYPMDDEQALVDVINNEAESDWLTVAPPVIVTNEHAKTTFVFNLPIDFVNDELTLNILQDDASVAGFSFVPVEAELVASVDIRDVEIQKYVIEIDLDLDMGYFQFELMEAGVDEPLGQGRLIVAPEACYKQPELEEGKKMWGPSVQLYCVKSKHNWGVGDF
;
A
#
# COMPACT_ATOMS: atom_id res chain seq x y z
N MET A 1 -0.04 -31.05 -2.95
CA MET A 1 -0.40 -29.65 -3.17
C MET A 1 -1.41 -29.55 -4.30
N ASN A 2 -2.62 -29.13 -3.97
CA ASN A 2 -3.72 -28.98 -4.93
C ASN A 2 -3.46 -27.83 -5.92
N PRO A 3 -3.42 -28.09 -7.24
CA PRO A 3 -3.15 -27.06 -8.26
C PRO A 3 -4.12 -25.87 -8.20
N LYS A 4 -5.37 -26.08 -7.78
CA LYS A 4 -6.36 -24.99 -7.65
C LYS A 4 -6.00 -24.00 -6.54
N ILE A 5 -5.48 -24.49 -5.42
CA ILE A 5 -5.08 -23.64 -4.29
C ILE A 5 -3.91 -22.76 -4.72
N ILE A 6 -2.95 -23.33 -5.46
CA ILE A 6 -1.80 -22.59 -5.99
C ILE A 6 -2.27 -21.48 -6.93
N GLU A 7 -3.15 -21.77 -7.88
CA GLU A 7 -3.67 -20.75 -8.81
C GLU A 7 -4.45 -19.64 -8.10
N GLN A 8 -5.25 -19.98 -7.09
CA GLN A 8 -5.95 -18.99 -6.27
C GLN A 8 -4.98 -18.08 -5.52
N LEU A 9 -3.93 -18.66 -4.92
CA LEU A 9 -2.91 -17.90 -4.20
C LEU A 9 -2.07 -17.02 -5.13
N VAL A 10 -1.69 -17.53 -6.31
CA VAL A 10 -1.00 -16.80 -7.38
C VAL A 10 -1.78 -15.54 -7.76
N HIS A 11 -3.07 -15.70 -8.03
CA HIS A 11 -3.94 -14.57 -8.36
C HIS A 11 -4.07 -13.60 -7.17
N ALA A 12 -4.31 -14.11 -5.95
CA ALA A 12 -4.43 -13.29 -4.74
C ALA A 12 -3.16 -12.49 -4.42
N ARG A 13 -1.98 -12.98 -4.83
CA ARG A 13 -0.68 -12.32 -4.65
C ARG A 13 -0.25 -11.45 -5.83
N GLY A 14 -1.11 -11.29 -6.83
CA GLY A 14 -0.81 -10.46 -8.00
C GLY A 14 0.29 -11.03 -8.90
N ILE A 15 0.47 -12.36 -8.88
CA ILE A 15 1.41 -13.04 -9.78
C ILE A 15 0.65 -13.30 -11.09
N GLU A 16 1.04 -12.60 -12.14
CA GLU A 16 0.49 -12.81 -13.48
C GLU A 16 0.75 -14.24 -13.98
N SER A 17 -0.22 -14.82 -14.67
CA SER A 17 -0.09 -16.18 -15.23
C SER A 17 0.37 -16.19 -16.68
N GLU A 18 0.37 -15.04 -17.33
CA GLU A 18 0.79 -14.86 -18.72
C GLU A 18 1.42 -13.48 -18.92
N TYR A 19 2.27 -13.37 -19.93
CA TYR A 19 2.85 -12.09 -20.32
C TYR A 19 3.21 -12.10 -21.81
N THR A 20 3.35 -10.90 -22.37
CA THR A 20 3.89 -10.71 -23.73
C THR A 20 5.41 -10.55 -23.65
N ASP A 21 6.14 -11.43 -24.33
CA ASP A 21 7.60 -11.39 -24.33
C ASP A 21 8.16 -10.21 -25.15
N ALA A 22 9.49 -10.02 -25.10
CA ALA A 22 10.18 -8.94 -25.82
C ALA A 22 10.06 -9.03 -27.37
N TRP A 23 9.58 -10.16 -27.89
CA TRP A 23 9.33 -10.38 -29.31
C TRP A 23 7.84 -10.28 -29.67
N GLY A 24 6.97 -9.99 -28.69
CA GLY A 24 5.54 -9.84 -28.88
C GLY A 24 4.73 -11.13 -28.78
N ASN A 25 5.33 -12.26 -28.37
CA ASN A 25 4.60 -13.53 -28.24
C ASN A 25 3.92 -13.63 -26.87
N GLN A 26 2.71 -14.18 -26.85
CA GLN A 26 2.03 -14.56 -25.61
C GLN A 26 2.70 -15.78 -25.00
N THR A 27 3.09 -15.67 -23.73
CA THR A 27 3.80 -16.70 -22.97
C THR A 27 3.07 -16.99 -21.68
N MET A 28 2.80 -18.28 -21.42
CA MET A 28 2.24 -18.74 -20.14
C MET A 28 3.35 -19.04 -19.14
N ILE A 29 3.13 -18.68 -17.87
CA ILE A 29 4.05 -19.03 -16.80
C ILE A 29 3.88 -20.50 -16.41
N GLU A 30 4.98 -21.26 -16.47
CA GLU A 30 5.00 -22.65 -16.03
C GLU A 30 4.65 -22.78 -14.53
N GLN A 31 3.93 -23.85 -14.18
CA GLN A 31 3.52 -24.15 -12.81
C GLN A 31 4.70 -24.14 -11.82
N SER A 32 5.84 -24.72 -12.20
CA SER A 32 7.04 -24.75 -11.36
C SER A 32 7.62 -23.37 -11.07
N SER A 33 7.39 -22.40 -11.96
CA SER A 33 7.83 -21.02 -11.74
C SER A 33 6.92 -20.31 -10.74
N LYS A 34 5.61 -20.53 -10.83
CA LYS A 34 4.63 -20.04 -9.84
C LYS A 34 4.98 -20.54 -8.43
N GLU A 35 5.26 -21.83 -8.29
CA GLU A 35 5.65 -22.44 -7.02
C GLU A 35 6.96 -21.85 -6.46
N LYS A 36 7.96 -21.60 -7.30
CA LYS A 36 9.23 -20.97 -6.87
C LYS A 36 9.04 -19.53 -6.42
N ILE A 37 8.18 -18.76 -7.10
CA ILE A 37 7.87 -17.38 -6.70
C ILE A 37 7.16 -17.39 -5.35
N LEU A 38 6.14 -18.23 -5.17
CA LEU A 38 5.45 -18.37 -3.89
C LEU A 38 6.41 -18.81 -2.76
N ALA A 39 7.30 -19.77 -3.02
CA ALA A 39 8.31 -20.16 -2.04
C ALA A 39 9.26 -19.01 -1.69
N ALA A 40 9.66 -18.19 -2.67
CA ALA A 40 10.47 -16.99 -2.44
C ALA A 40 9.74 -15.89 -1.67
N MET A 41 8.41 -15.84 -1.76
CA MET A 41 7.55 -14.98 -0.94
C MET A 41 7.36 -15.51 0.49
N GLY A 42 7.83 -16.73 0.79
CA GLY A 42 7.79 -17.33 2.13
C GLY A 42 6.69 -18.37 2.34
N TYR A 43 5.97 -18.79 1.29
CA TYR A 43 4.93 -19.82 1.41
C TYR A 43 5.52 -21.23 1.55
N PRO A 44 5.00 -22.08 2.45
CA PRO A 44 5.45 -23.46 2.63
C PRO A 44 4.89 -24.34 1.51
N MET A 45 5.57 -24.36 0.35
CA MET A 45 5.13 -25.08 -0.85
C MET A 45 5.33 -26.61 -0.79
N ASP A 46 5.92 -27.11 0.29
CA ASP A 46 6.16 -28.53 0.54
C ASP A 46 5.08 -29.18 1.46
N ASP A 47 4.31 -28.37 2.18
CA ASP A 47 3.24 -28.84 3.08
C ASP A 47 1.92 -28.11 2.79
N GLU A 48 0.94 -28.88 2.29
CA GLU A 48 -0.38 -28.35 1.93
C GLU A 48 -1.18 -27.86 3.14
N GLN A 49 -1.06 -28.50 4.30
CA GLN A 49 -1.75 -28.05 5.50
C GLN A 49 -1.12 -26.76 6.01
N ALA A 50 0.21 -26.71 6.09
CA ALA A 50 0.92 -25.50 6.49
C ALA A 50 0.60 -24.31 5.56
N LEU A 51 0.47 -24.57 4.25
CA LEU A 51 0.09 -23.54 3.28
C LEU A 51 -1.32 -22.99 3.57
N VAL A 52 -2.29 -23.88 3.77
CA VAL A 52 -3.67 -23.49 4.11
C VAL A 52 -3.71 -22.71 5.41
N ASP A 53 -2.96 -23.13 6.43
CA ASP A 53 -2.89 -22.46 7.72
C ASP A 53 -2.32 -21.04 7.57
N VAL A 54 -1.25 -20.85 6.78
CA VAL A 54 -0.68 -19.53 6.49
C VAL A 54 -1.70 -18.63 5.77
N ILE A 55 -2.37 -19.13 4.74
CA ILE A 55 -3.37 -18.36 3.99
C ILE A 55 -4.51 -17.92 4.90
N ASN A 56 -5.03 -18.82 5.74
CA ASN A 56 -6.11 -18.51 6.67
C ASN A 56 -5.66 -17.49 7.73
N ASN A 57 -4.46 -17.66 8.29
CA ASN A 57 -3.90 -16.72 9.27
C ASN A 57 -3.68 -15.32 8.67
N GLU A 58 -3.19 -15.23 7.43
CA GLU A 58 -3.05 -13.95 6.72
C GLU A 58 -4.42 -13.29 6.50
N ALA A 59 -5.41 -14.05 6.00
CA ALA A 59 -6.75 -13.54 5.79
C ALA A 59 -7.40 -13.05 7.10
N GLU A 60 -7.23 -13.79 8.20
CA GLU A 60 -7.71 -13.39 9.52
C GLU A 60 -6.97 -12.14 10.02
N SER A 61 -5.64 -12.09 9.88
CA SER A 61 -4.82 -10.93 10.27
C SER A 61 -5.20 -9.67 9.51
N ASP A 62 -5.52 -9.78 8.22
CA ASP A 62 -5.97 -8.65 7.40
C ASP A 62 -7.29 -8.06 7.93
N TRP A 63 -8.22 -8.92 8.38
CA TRP A 63 -9.47 -8.48 8.99
C TRP A 63 -9.28 -7.92 10.40
N LEU A 64 -8.36 -8.47 11.19
CA LEU A 64 -8.05 -7.97 12.53
C LEU A 64 -7.20 -6.69 12.53
N THR A 65 -6.64 -6.32 11.38
CA THR A 65 -5.90 -5.07 11.22
C THR A 65 -6.89 -3.91 11.09
N VAL A 66 -6.99 -3.07 12.11
CA VAL A 66 -7.99 -1.99 12.19
C VAL A 66 -7.82 -0.97 11.06
N ALA A 67 -6.58 -0.60 10.74
CA ALA A 67 -6.27 0.41 9.73
C ALA A 67 -5.16 -0.05 8.80
N PRO A 68 -5.18 0.32 7.50
CA PRO A 68 -4.08 0.02 6.59
C PRO A 68 -2.79 0.70 7.07
N PRO A 69 -1.63 0.05 6.94
CA PRO A 69 -0.37 0.60 7.44
C PRO A 69 0.05 1.88 6.68
N VAL A 70 -0.34 2.00 5.41
CA VAL A 70 -0.03 3.16 4.55
C VAL A 70 -1.19 3.42 3.60
N ILE A 71 -1.55 4.69 3.44
CA ILE A 71 -2.44 5.22 2.41
C ILE A 71 -1.62 6.21 1.58
N VAL A 72 -1.70 6.09 0.25
CA VAL A 72 -1.08 7.04 -0.68
C VAL A 72 -2.19 7.68 -1.50
N THR A 73 -2.23 9.01 -1.51
CA THR A 73 -3.21 9.80 -2.24
C THR A 73 -2.53 10.92 -3.01
N ASN A 74 -3.23 11.50 -3.99
CA ASN A 74 -2.74 12.68 -4.68
C ASN A 74 -3.17 13.96 -3.94
N GLU A 75 -2.41 15.03 -4.10
CA GLU A 75 -2.84 16.38 -3.71
C GLU A 75 -4.24 16.69 -4.30
N HIS A 76 -5.10 17.32 -3.50
CA HIS A 76 -6.45 17.74 -3.89
C HIS A 76 -7.39 16.61 -4.34
N ALA A 77 -7.05 15.35 -4.11
CA ALA A 77 -7.93 14.21 -4.34
C ALA A 77 -8.64 13.82 -3.03
N LYS A 78 -9.88 13.34 -3.16
CA LYS A 78 -10.55 12.68 -2.04
C LYS A 78 -9.74 11.47 -1.61
N THR A 79 -9.55 11.33 -0.31
CA THR A 79 -8.80 10.23 0.28
C THR A 79 -9.78 9.22 0.88
N THR A 80 -9.63 7.96 0.48
CA THR A 80 -10.44 6.86 1.00
C THR A 80 -9.71 6.19 2.16
N PHE A 81 -10.33 6.18 3.33
CA PHE A 81 -9.91 5.41 4.48
C PHE A 81 -10.75 4.14 4.57
N VAL A 82 -10.10 3.04 4.95
CA VAL A 82 -10.74 1.75 5.18
C VAL A 82 -10.42 1.32 6.60
N PHE A 83 -11.46 1.01 7.38
CA PHE A 83 -11.30 0.55 8.75
C PHE A 83 -12.02 -0.78 8.98
N ASN A 84 -11.35 -1.72 9.64
CA ASN A 84 -11.97 -2.94 10.13
C ASN A 84 -12.25 -2.79 11.62
N LEU A 85 -13.51 -2.81 12.01
CA LEU A 85 -13.94 -2.54 13.39
C LEU A 85 -14.83 -3.68 13.90
N PRO A 86 -14.63 -4.13 15.15
CA PRO A 86 -15.62 -4.96 15.83
C PRO A 86 -17.00 -4.29 15.87
N ILE A 87 -18.05 -5.10 15.82
CA ILE A 87 -19.45 -4.61 15.87
C ILE A 87 -19.76 -3.75 17.10
N ASP A 88 -18.98 -3.86 18.18
CA ASP A 88 -19.18 -3.06 19.39
C ASP A 88 -18.95 -1.55 19.13
N PHE A 89 -18.10 -1.18 18.16
CA PHE A 89 -17.76 0.22 17.85
C PHE A 89 -18.74 0.92 16.91
N VAL A 90 -19.76 0.22 16.39
CA VAL A 90 -20.55 0.71 15.25
C VAL A 90 -21.34 1.98 15.54
N ASN A 91 -21.69 2.21 16.81
CA ASN A 91 -22.44 3.39 17.26
C ASN A 91 -21.55 4.38 18.05
N ASP A 92 -20.25 4.11 18.16
CA ASP A 92 -19.34 4.98 18.88
C ASP A 92 -18.87 6.11 17.97
N GLU A 93 -18.70 7.30 18.56
CA GLU A 93 -18.11 8.43 17.85
C GLU A 93 -16.59 8.27 17.84
N LEU A 94 -16.05 8.00 16.65
CA LEU A 94 -14.62 7.86 16.42
C LEU A 94 -14.06 9.14 15.80
N THR A 95 -12.79 9.42 16.08
CA THR A 95 -12.08 10.58 15.52
C THR A 95 -10.84 10.12 14.78
N LEU A 96 -10.77 10.43 13.49
CA LEU A 96 -9.57 10.29 12.69
C LEU A 96 -8.73 11.56 12.80
N ASN A 97 -7.55 11.47 13.40
CA ASN A 97 -6.57 12.55 13.46
C ASN A 97 -5.52 12.36 12.39
N ILE A 98 -5.13 13.44 11.71
CA ILE A 98 -3.97 13.48 10.82
C ILE A 98 -2.88 14.30 11.52
N LEU A 99 -1.67 13.75 11.57
CA LEU A 99 -0.53 14.35 12.23
C LEU A 99 0.63 14.61 11.26
N GLN A 100 1.32 15.71 11.46
CA GLN A 100 2.61 16.02 10.85
C GLN A 100 3.58 16.42 11.96
N ASP A 101 4.72 15.75 12.05
CA ASP A 101 5.72 15.97 13.10
C ASP A 101 5.12 15.98 14.52
N ASP A 102 4.27 14.98 14.82
CA ASP A 102 3.54 14.78 16.08
C ASP A 102 2.52 15.89 16.44
N ALA A 103 2.25 16.82 15.52
CA ALA A 103 1.22 17.83 15.66
C ALA A 103 -0.01 17.48 14.82
N SER A 104 -1.20 17.54 15.42
CA SER A 104 -2.46 17.38 14.67
C SER A 104 -2.63 18.54 13.68
N VAL A 105 -2.79 18.19 12.41
CA VAL A 105 -3.01 19.13 11.30
C VAL A 105 -4.45 19.08 10.77
N ALA A 106 -5.15 17.96 10.96
CA ALA A 106 -6.55 17.79 10.63
C ALA A 106 -7.21 16.75 11.55
N GLY A 107 -8.53 16.81 11.69
CA GLY A 107 -9.32 15.88 12.49
C GLY A 107 -10.74 15.74 11.96
N PHE A 108 -11.25 14.51 11.91
CA PHE A 108 -12.57 14.18 11.39
C PHE A 108 -13.29 13.21 12.32
N SER A 109 -14.47 13.58 12.79
CA SER A 109 -15.29 12.70 13.62
C SER A 109 -16.38 12.04 12.76
N PHE A 110 -16.65 10.76 13.01
CA PHE A 110 -17.69 10.00 12.34
C PHE A 110 -18.19 8.87 13.24
N VAL A 111 -19.39 8.37 12.94
CA VAL A 111 -19.93 7.15 13.55
C VAL A 111 -19.94 6.05 12.48
N PRO A 112 -19.34 4.87 12.70
CA PRO A 112 -19.18 3.86 11.64
C PRO A 112 -20.48 3.45 10.95
N VAL A 113 -21.60 3.37 11.67
CA VAL A 113 -22.91 3.03 11.08
C VAL A 113 -23.41 4.04 10.02
N GLU A 114 -22.88 5.26 10.01
CA GLU A 114 -23.20 6.28 9.02
C GLU A 114 -22.29 6.21 7.77
N ALA A 115 -21.19 5.45 7.85
CA ALA A 115 -20.27 5.21 6.76
C ALA A 115 -20.70 4.02 5.86
N GLU A 116 -19.99 3.82 4.76
CA GLU A 116 -20.28 2.71 3.84
C GLU A 116 -19.73 1.39 4.40
N LEU A 117 -20.63 0.49 4.82
CA LEU A 117 -20.29 -0.90 5.16
C LEU A 117 -20.11 -1.71 3.87
N VAL A 118 -18.87 -2.13 3.58
CA VAL A 118 -18.57 -2.86 2.32
C VAL A 118 -18.46 -4.37 2.51
N ALA A 119 -18.17 -4.84 3.72
CA ALA A 119 -18.10 -6.27 4.04
C ALA A 119 -18.14 -6.51 5.55
N SER A 120 -18.53 -7.72 5.97
CA SER A 120 -18.37 -8.19 7.35
C SER A 120 -18.00 -9.67 7.40
N VAL A 121 -17.40 -10.10 8.50
CA VAL A 121 -17.01 -11.49 8.75
C VAL A 121 -17.05 -11.80 10.24
N ASP A 122 -17.48 -13.01 10.60
CA ASP A 122 -17.37 -13.54 11.96
C ASP A 122 -15.98 -14.15 12.17
N ILE A 123 -15.20 -13.59 13.11
CA ILE A 123 -13.89 -14.10 13.52
C ILE A 123 -13.89 -14.28 15.03
N ARG A 124 -13.68 -15.51 15.51
CA ARG A 124 -13.60 -15.85 16.95
C ARG A 124 -14.81 -15.34 17.76
N ASP A 125 -16.01 -15.55 17.22
CA ASP A 125 -17.29 -15.12 17.80
C ASP A 125 -17.48 -13.59 17.90
N VAL A 126 -16.65 -12.81 17.19
CA VAL A 126 -16.79 -11.35 17.04
C VAL A 126 -17.02 -11.04 15.56
N GLU A 127 -18.09 -10.30 15.27
CA GLU A 127 -18.32 -9.77 13.92
C GLU A 127 -17.39 -8.56 13.69
N ILE A 128 -16.53 -8.66 12.69
CA ILE A 128 -15.69 -7.58 12.21
C ILE A 128 -16.31 -6.98 10.96
N GLN A 129 -16.47 -5.66 10.95
CA GLN A 129 -17.12 -4.90 9.89
C GLN A 129 -16.12 -3.96 9.22
N LYS A 130 -16.12 -3.95 7.88
CA LYS A 130 -15.24 -3.13 7.06
C LYS A 130 -15.98 -1.91 6.55
N TYR A 131 -15.52 -0.75 6.98
CA TYR A 131 -16.08 0.54 6.63
C TYR A 131 -15.17 1.30 5.67
N VAL A 132 -15.78 1.98 4.72
CA VAL A 132 -15.13 2.88 3.77
C VAL A 132 -15.61 4.30 4.01
N ILE A 133 -14.66 5.23 4.10
CA ILE A 133 -14.91 6.64 4.38
C ILE A 133 -14.13 7.48 3.37
N GLU A 134 -14.83 8.33 2.63
CA GLU A 134 -14.19 9.32 1.76
C GLU A 134 -14.09 10.66 2.47
N ILE A 135 -12.87 11.16 2.60
CA ILE A 135 -12.58 12.43 3.25
C ILE A 135 -11.89 13.36 2.25
N ASP A 136 -12.37 14.60 2.20
CA ASP A 136 -11.69 15.67 1.47
C ASP A 136 -10.56 16.22 2.35
N LEU A 137 -9.32 15.93 1.97
CA LEU A 137 -8.13 16.35 2.71
C LEU A 137 -7.49 17.53 1.99
N ASP A 138 -7.58 18.71 2.60
CA ASP A 138 -6.87 19.90 2.16
C ASP A 138 -5.44 19.89 2.76
N LEU A 139 -4.59 19.02 2.22
CA LEU A 139 -3.20 18.85 2.63
C LEU A 139 -2.27 19.00 1.42
N ASP A 140 -1.15 19.72 1.61
CA ASP A 140 -0.05 19.77 0.65
C ASP A 140 0.68 18.41 0.58
N MET A 141 1.46 18.20 -0.49
CA MET A 141 2.32 17.02 -0.61
C MET A 141 3.22 16.84 0.61
N GLY A 142 3.32 15.61 1.10
CA GLY A 142 4.05 15.34 2.32
C GLY A 142 3.81 13.96 2.90
N TYR A 143 4.46 13.76 4.05
CA TYR A 143 4.32 12.56 4.86
C TYR A 143 3.62 12.93 6.15
N PHE A 144 2.55 12.20 6.42
CA PHE A 144 1.69 12.38 7.58
C PHE A 144 1.48 11.03 8.27
N GLN A 145 1.04 11.07 9.50
CA GLN A 145 0.47 9.93 10.20
C GLN A 145 -1.04 10.13 10.31
N PHE A 146 -1.77 9.03 10.42
CA PHE A 146 -3.17 9.08 10.81
C PHE A 146 -3.43 8.12 11.96
N GLU A 147 -4.33 8.51 12.85
CA GLU A 147 -4.71 7.78 14.05
C GLU A 147 -6.23 7.77 14.18
N LEU A 148 -6.80 6.58 14.35
CA LEU A 148 -8.22 6.41 14.66
C LEU A 148 -8.38 6.30 16.17
N MET A 149 -9.08 7.26 16.76
CA MET A 149 -9.26 7.40 18.21
C MET A 149 -10.71 7.15 18.61
N GLU A 150 -10.89 6.52 19.78
CA GLU A 150 -12.17 6.46 20.48
C GLU A 150 -12.23 7.58 21.54
N ALA A 151 -13.41 8.17 21.74
CA ALA A 151 -13.60 9.22 22.73
C ALA A 151 -13.25 8.74 24.16
N GLY A 152 -12.29 9.42 24.79
CA GLY A 152 -11.86 9.12 26.17
C GLY A 152 -10.81 8.02 26.29
N VAL A 153 -10.28 7.52 25.17
CA VAL A 153 -9.15 6.59 25.11
C VAL A 153 -7.92 7.31 24.56
N ASP A 154 -6.79 7.19 25.26
CA ASP A 154 -5.53 7.85 24.88
C ASP A 154 -4.74 7.08 23.80
N GLU A 155 -5.01 5.78 23.64
CA GLU A 155 -4.35 4.93 22.65
C GLU A 155 -5.20 4.81 21.36
N PRO A 156 -4.58 4.88 20.16
CA PRO A 156 -5.31 4.73 18.91
C PRO A 156 -5.80 3.29 18.72
N LEU A 157 -7.04 3.14 18.24
CA LEU A 157 -7.60 1.85 17.80
C LEU A 157 -6.82 1.29 16.60
N GLY A 158 -6.35 2.19 15.73
CA GLY A 158 -5.53 1.87 14.57
C GLY A 158 -4.80 3.10 14.07
N GLN A 159 -3.64 2.89 13.45
CA GLN A 159 -2.81 3.98 12.94
C GLN A 159 -2.08 3.55 11.67
N GLY A 160 -1.67 4.54 10.88
CA GLY A 160 -0.90 4.31 9.67
C GLY A 160 -0.23 5.58 9.16
N ARG A 161 0.43 5.47 8.01
CA ARG A 161 1.03 6.60 7.31
C ARG A 161 0.11 7.08 6.20
N LEU A 162 -0.09 8.38 6.10
CA LEU A 162 -0.70 9.01 4.95
C LEU A 162 0.40 9.70 4.13
N ILE A 163 0.49 9.39 2.84
CA ILE A 163 1.44 10.01 1.91
C ILE A 163 0.63 10.77 0.86
N VAL A 164 0.80 12.08 0.84
CA VAL A 164 0.19 12.96 -0.18
C VAL A 164 1.25 13.23 -1.24
N ALA A 165 0.98 12.79 -2.48
CA ALA A 165 1.92 12.89 -3.60
C ALA A 165 1.40 13.86 -4.68
N PRO A 166 2.29 14.55 -5.40
CA PRO A 166 1.88 15.34 -6.55
C PRO A 166 1.47 14.44 -7.72
N GLU A 167 0.56 14.92 -8.58
CA GLU A 167 0.12 14.18 -9.78
C GLU A 167 1.23 13.96 -10.82
N ALA A 168 2.27 14.79 -10.79
CA ALA A 168 3.37 14.73 -11.74
C ALA A 168 4.73 14.97 -11.05
N CYS A 169 5.77 14.31 -11.57
CA CYS A 169 7.13 14.62 -11.17
C CYS A 169 7.53 16.04 -11.62
N TYR A 170 8.44 16.65 -10.86
CA TYR A 170 9.01 17.95 -11.17
C TYR A 170 9.58 18.01 -12.59
N LYS A 171 9.29 19.11 -13.29
CA LYS A 171 9.89 19.49 -14.56
C LYS A 171 10.48 20.89 -14.43
N GLN A 172 11.60 21.13 -15.10
CA GLN A 172 12.15 22.48 -15.17
C GLN A 172 11.18 23.39 -15.96
N PRO A 173 11.03 24.68 -15.60
CA PRO A 173 10.14 25.61 -16.29
C PRO A 173 10.38 25.67 -17.81
N GLU A 174 11.65 25.58 -18.25
CA GLU A 174 12.00 25.54 -19.66
C GLU A 174 11.39 24.34 -20.40
N LEU A 175 11.31 23.18 -19.75
CA LEU A 175 10.72 21.98 -20.34
C LEU A 175 9.20 22.13 -20.46
N GLU A 176 8.55 22.75 -19.46
CA GLU A 176 7.12 23.05 -19.47
C GLU A 176 6.76 24.08 -20.55
N GLU A 177 7.65 25.05 -20.79
CA GLU A 177 7.56 26.00 -21.91
C GLU A 177 7.88 25.35 -23.29
N GLY A 178 8.11 24.03 -23.34
CA GLY A 178 8.36 23.27 -24.56
C GLY A 178 9.76 23.49 -25.16
N LYS A 179 10.71 24.06 -24.40
CA LYS A 179 12.08 24.26 -24.89
C LYS A 179 12.80 22.92 -24.99
N LYS A 180 13.59 22.78 -26.05
CA LYS A 180 14.46 21.62 -26.25
C LYS A 180 15.78 21.83 -25.52
N MET A 181 16.01 21.04 -24.47
CA MET A 181 17.27 21.02 -23.74
C MET A 181 18.19 19.91 -24.24
N TRP A 182 19.50 20.09 -24.07
CA TRP A 182 20.49 19.06 -24.33
C TRP A 182 21.52 19.04 -23.19
N GLY A 183 22.06 17.86 -22.92
CA GLY A 183 23.14 17.68 -21.95
C GLY A 183 23.94 16.44 -22.30
N PRO A 184 25.24 16.40 -21.97
CA PRO A 184 26.06 15.21 -22.20
C PRO A 184 25.69 14.10 -21.20
N SER A 185 25.50 12.88 -21.68
CA SER A 185 25.49 11.69 -20.83
C SER A 185 26.92 11.15 -20.72
N VAL A 186 27.45 11.08 -19.50
CA VAL A 186 28.84 10.67 -19.25
C VAL A 186 28.91 9.50 -18.28
N GLN A 187 29.79 8.55 -18.58
CA GLN A 187 30.23 7.55 -17.61
C GLN A 187 31.35 8.20 -16.78
N LEU A 188 31.02 8.79 -15.63
CA LEU A 188 31.94 9.65 -14.86
C LEU A 188 33.31 8.98 -14.63
N TYR A 189 33.33 7.69 -14.28
CA TYR A 189 34.55 6.93 -14.04
C TYR A 189 35.51 6.86 -15.25
N CYS A 190 35.01 7.06 -16.48
CA CYS A 190 35.84 7.13 -17.69
C CYS A 190 36.50 8.50 -17.93
N VAL A 191 36.07 9.53 -17.20
CA VAL A 191 36.57 10.90 -17.38
C VAL A 191 37.98 11.02 -16.77
N LYS A 192 38.91 11.62 -17.51
CA LYS A 192 40.31 11.83 -17.06
C LYS A 192 40.59 13.30 -16.87
N SER A 193 41.29 13.63 -15.80
CA SER A 193 41.84 14.97 -15.54
C SER A 193 43.32 14.84 -15.19
N LYS A 194 44.03 15.96 -15.12
CA LYS A 194 45.44 15.97 -14.67
C LYS A 194 45.57 15.67 -13.18
N HIS A 195 44.47 15.66 -12.44
CA HIS A 195 44.47 15.60 -10.97
C HIS A 195 43.81 14.33 -10.45
N ASN A 196 42.95 13.70 -11.25
CA ASN A 196 42.30 12.46 -10.86
C ASN A 196 43.25 11.27 -10.96
N TRP A 197 43.02 10.27 -10.11
CA TRP A 197 43.95 9.17 -9.91
C TRP A 197 43.61 7.98 -10.82
N GLY A 198 43.44 8.25 -12.12
CA GLY A 198 43.15 7.21 -13.09
C GLY A 198 41.68 6.78 -13.14
N VAL A 199 40.76 7.52 -12.52
CA VAL A 199 39.30 7.35 -12.62
C VAL A 199 38.66 8.72 -12.42
N GLY A 200 37.54 9.02 -13.09
CA GLY A 200 36.85 10.29 -12.87
C GLY A 200 36.20 10.36 -11.48
N ASP A 201 36.33 11.52 -10.85
CA ASP A 201 35.87 11.88 -9.51
C ASP A 201 35.14 13.24 -9.52
N PHE A 202 34.60 13.65 -8.36
CA PHE A 202 33.85 14.90 -8.17
C PHE A 202 34.75 16.08 -7.79
#